data_AF-A0A1Y0VRA6-F1
#
_entry.id   AF-A0A1Y0VRA6-F1
#
_cell.length_a   1.000
_cell.length_b   1.000
_cell.length_c   1.000
_cell.angle_alpha   90.00
_cell.angle_beta   90.00
_cell.angle_gamma   90.00
#
_symmetry.space_group_name_H-M   'P 1'
#
loop_
_entity.id
_entity.type
_entity.pdbx_description
1 polymer ?
#
loop_
_entity_poly.entity_id
_entity_poly.type
_entity_poly.pdbx_seq_one_letter_code
_entity_poly.pdbx_strand_id
1 'polypeptide(L)' 'MLKFAQQLSEGRDVGLISVKLSNAITDYSLKNDFIIPKALSDLYAIAAKNAEKYRGIMSTNIWL' A
#
# COMPACT_ATOMS: atom_id res chain seq x y z
N MET A 1 6.63 1.79 -8.33
CA MET A 1 6.02 0.43 -8.36
C MET A 1 7.05 -0.69 -8.28
N LEU A 2 8.03 -0.77 -9.20
CA LEU A 2 9.08 -1.81 -9.19
C LEU A 2 9.83 -1.95 -7.85
N LYS A 3 10.16 -0.83 -7.19
CA LYS A 3 10.77 -0.82 -5.87
C LYS A 3 9.96 -1.63 -4.83
N PHE A 4 8.64 -1.54 -4.84
CA PHE A 4 7.80 -2.27 -3.87
C PHE A 4 7.73 -3.76 -4.17
N ALA A 5 7.70 -4.13 -5.45
CA ALA A 5 7.81 -5.54 -5.86
C ALA A 5 9.15 -6.15 -5.43
N GLN A 6 10.25 -5.41 -5.58
CA GLN A 6 11.56 -5.81 -5.09
C GLN A 6 11.57 -5.99 -3.56
N GLN A 7 11.01 -5.04 -2.81
CA GLN A 7 10.93 -5.15 -1.34
C GLN A 7 10.13 -6.38 -0.90
N LEU A 8 9.06 -6.75 -1.61
CA LEU A 8 8.31 -7.97 -1.34
C LEU A 8 9.15 -9.22 -1.63
N SER A 9 9.90 -9.25 -2.73
CA SER A 9 10.79 -10.37 -3.05
C SER A 9 11.94 -10.53 -2.05
N GLU A 10 12.37 -9.44 -1.41
CA GLU A 10 13.38 -9.43 -0.34
C GLU A 10 12.81 -9.88 1.02
N GLY A 11 11.54 -10.29 1.09
CA GLY A 11 10.89 -10.75 2.32
C GLY A 11 10.60 -9.64 3.33
N ARG A 12 10.63 -8.37 2.91
CA ARG A 12 10.29 -7.25 3.80
C ARG A 12 8.81 -7.28 4.18
N ASP A 13 8.50 -6.64 5.31
CA ASP A 13 7.15 -6.63 5.89
C ASP A 13 6.07 -6.20 4.87
N VAL A 14 5.21 -7.15 4.52
CA VAL A 14 4.17 -6.99 3.50
C VAL A 14 3.17 -5.90 3.89
N GLY A 15 2.86 -5.76 5.18
CA GLY A 15 1.91 -4.76 5.68
C GLY A 15 2.45 -3.33 5.52
N LEU A 16 3.68 -3.10 5.94
CA LEU A 16 4.36 -1.81 5.79
C LEU A 16 4.57 -1.44 4.32
N ILE A 17 4.91 -2.41 3.47
CA ILE A 17 5.03 -2.17 2.02
C ILE A 17 3.67 -1.82 1.44
N SER A 18 2.60 -2.51 1.86
CA SER A 18 1.24 -2.24 1.39
C SER A 18 0.78 -0.82 1.75
N VAL A 19 1.14 -0.32 2.94
CA VAL A 19 0.92 1.10 3.33
C VAL A 19 1.65 2.05 2.39
N LYS A 20 2.94 1.81 2.13
CA LYS A 20 3.74 2.69 1.27
C LYS A 20 3.25 2.66 -0.18
N LEU A 21 2.83 1.49 -0.64
CA LEU A 21 2.30 1.28 -1.98
C LEU A 21 0.95 1.97 -2.16
N SER A 22 0.00 1.81 -1.21
CA SER A 22 -1.29 2.49 -1.29
C SER A 22 -1.12 3.99 -1.35
N ASN A 23 -0.25 4.56 -0.49
CA ASN A 23 0.02 5.99 -0.47
C ASN A 23 0.66 6.46 -1.79
N ALA A 24 1.61 5.71 -2.34
CA ALA A 24 2.23 6.06 -3.62
C ALA A 24 1.24 6.05 -4.80
N ILE A 25 0.24 5.15 -4.78
CA ILE A 25 -0.82 5.13 -5.80
C ILE A 25 -1.77 6.31 -5.60
N THR A 26 -2.13 6.65 -4.36
CA THR A 26 -2.92 7.85 -4.06
C THR A 26 -2.20 9.12 -4.52
N ASP A 27 -0.91 9.28 -4.22
CA ASP A 27 -0.12 10.43 -4.68
C ASP A 27 -0.04 10.52 -6.19
N TYR A 28 0.09 9.38 -6.88
CA TYR A 28 0.02 9.33 -8.33
C TYR A 28 -1.35 9.82 -8.81
N SER A 29 -2.44 9.31 -8.23
CA SER A 29 -3.81 9.70 -8.58
C SER A 29 -4.03 11.21 -8.43
N LEU A 30 -3.59 11.79 -7.30
CA LEU A 30 -3.68 13.23 -7.04
C LEU A 30 -2.94 14.07 -8.08
N LYS A 31 -1.79 13.59 -8.58
CA LYS A 31 -1.00 14.28 -9.62
C LYS A 31 -1.54 14.11 -11.03
N ASN A 32 -2.49 13.20 -11.24
CA ASN A 32 -3.05 12.86 -12.55
C ASN A 32 -4.58 13.06 -12.55
N ASP A 33 -5.07 14.10 -11.86
CA ASP A 33 -6.48 14.49 -11.84
C ASP A 33 -7.45 13.35 -11.46
N PHE A 34 -7.02 12.50 -10.52
CA PHE A 34 -7.74 11.31 -10.07
C PHE A 34 -7.95 10.22 -11.14
N ILE A 35 -7.26 10.34 -12.29
CA ILE A 35 -7.27 9.34 -13.35
C ILE A 35 -6.21 8.29 -13.05
N ILE A 36 -6.67 7.08 -12.78
CA ILE A 36 -5.81 5.92 -12.51
C ILE A 36 -6.12 4.79 -13.48
N PRO A 37 -5.10 4.23 -14.16
CA PRO A 37 -5.25 3.02 -14.94
C PRO A 37 -5.82 1.88 -14.09
N LYS A 38 -6.65 1.03 -14.71
CA LYS A 38 -7.30 -0.11 -14.02
C LYS A 38 -6.31 -0.96 -13.21
N ALA A 39 -5.14 -1.27 -13.78
CA ALA A 39 -4.11 -2.04 -13.09
C ALA A 39 -3.62 -1.38 -11.78
N LEU A 40 -3.52 -0.05 -11.72
CA LEU A 40 -3.14 0.66 -10.49
C LEU A 40 -4.30 0.71 -9.49
N SER A 41 -5.54 0.81 -9.99
CA SER A 41 -6.74 0.74 -9.14
C SER A 41 -6.87 -0.64 -8.48
N ASP A 42 -6.72 -1.71 -9.24
CA ASP A 42 -6.76 -3.09 -8.74
C ASP A 42 -5.64 -3.32 -7.71
N LEU A 43 -4.42 -2.82 -8.01
CA LEU A 43 -3.29 -2.90 -7.08
C LEU A 43 -3.54 -2.09 -5.80
N TYR A 44 -4.15 -0.92 -5.90
CA TYR A 44 -4.53 -0.11 -4.75
C TYR A 44 -5.52 -0.84 -3.86
N ALA A 45 -6.55 -1.49 -4.42
CA ALA A 45 -7.54 -2.23 -3.64
C ALA A 45 -6.89 -3.34 -2.78
N ILE A 46 -5.94 -4.07 -3.36
CA ILE A 46 -5.18 -5.11 -2.66
C ILE A 46 -4.29 -4.49 -1.57
N ALA A 47 -3.54 -3.44 -1.93
CA ALA A 47 -2.62 -2.78 -1.01
C ALA A 47 -3.36 -2.11 0.17
N ALA A 48 -4.48 -1.44 -0.09
CA ALA A 48 -5.28 -0.76 0.92
C ALA A 48 -5.83 -1.74 1.96
N LYS A 49 -6.35 -2.89 1.53
CA LYS A 49 -6.83 -3.95 2.43
C LYS A 49 -5.73 -4.47 3.36
N ASN A 50 -4.54 -4.74 2.82
CA ASN A 50 -3.40 -5.21 3.61
C ASN A 50 -2.87 -4.10 4.55
N ALA A 51 -2.86 -2.85 4.08
CA ALA A 51 -2.45 -1.69 4.86
C ALA A 51 -3.39 -1.43 6.04
N GLU A 52 -4.70 -1.56 5.84
CA GLU A 52 -5.71 -1.43 6.89
C GLU A 52 -5.51 -2.48 7.99
N LYS A 53 -5.37 -3.76 7.60
CA LYS A 53 -5.08 -4.84 8.54
C LYS A 53 -3.80 -4.58 9.34
N TYR A 54 -2.73 -4.16 8.68
CA TYR A 54 -1.46 -3.84 9.33
C TYR A 54 -1.60 -2.67 10.31
N ARG A 55 -2.28 -1.58 9.92
CA ARG A 55 -2.54 -0.44 10.80
C ARG A 55 -3.37 -0.83 12.00
N GLY A 56 -4.37 -1.69 11.82
CA GLY A 56 -5.18 -2.22 12.93
C GLY A 56 -4.36 -3.02 13.94
N ILE A 57 -3.47 -3.91 13.48
CA ILE A 57 -2.58 -4.68 14.36
C ILE A 57 -1.60 -3.74 15.09
N MET A 58 -1.01 -2.78 14.37
CA MET A 58 -0.06 -1.84 14.96
C MET A 58 -0.74 -0.89 15.94
N SER A 59 -1.97 -0.45 15.69
CA SER A 59 -2.71 0.37 16.64
C SER A 59 -3.10 -0.42 17.88
N THR A 60 -3.52 -1.68 17.77
CA THR A 60 -3.78 -2.52 18.94
C THR A 60 -2.53 -2.78 19.77
N ASN A 61 -1.35 -2.87 19.15
CA ASN A 61 -0.08 -3.09 19.85
C ASN A 61 0.48 -1.81 20.53
N ILE A 62 -0.03 -0.62 20.21
CA ILE A 62 0.37 0.63 20.90
C ILE A 62 -0.38 0.80 22.23
N TRP A 63 -1.57 0.19 22.37
CA TRP A 63 -2.41 0.31 23.57
C TRP A 63 -2.25 -0.86 24.58
N LEU A 64 -1.44 -1.88 24.25
CA LEU A 64 -1.06 -2.99 25.14
C LEU A 64 0.33 -2.76 25.71
#